data_AF-A0A7U6KNW4-F1
#
_entry.id   AF-A0A7U6KNW4-F1
#
_cell.length_a   1.000
_cell.length_b   1.000
_cell.length_c   1.000
_cell.angle_alpha   90.00
_cell.angle_beta   90.00
_cell.angle_gamma   90.00
#
_symmetry.space_group_name_H-M   'P 1'
#
loop_
_entity.id
_entity.type
_entity.pdbx_description
1 polymer ?
#
loop_
_entity_poly.entity_id
_entity_poly.type
_entity_poly.pdbx_seq_one_letter_code
_entity_poly.pdbx_strand_id
1 'polypeptide(L)'
;MRVNYGRAYDLDRYMIVAVSQFNMGAMENKGLNIFNTACVLSSPETTTDARSFSVKAIIAHEYFHNWTGNRITCRDWFQLCLKEGFTVYRDQSFSADQQSSAVQRIDDVATLRAHQFAEDAGPLAHPCTSRELC
;
A
#
# COMPACT_ATOMS: atom_id res chain seq x y z
N MET A 1 -4.95 -9.50 16.57
CA MET A 1 -4.17 -9.43 15.33
C MET A 1 -2.95 -10.33 15.51
N ARG A 2 -2.70 -11.26 14.59
CA ARG A 2 -1.60 -12.24 14.69
C ARG A 2 -0.28 -11.65 14.20
N VAL A 3 -0.34 -10.69 13.28
CA VAL A 3 0.80 -9.93 12.75
C VAL A 3 1.00 -8.66 13.59
N ASN A 4 2.17 -8.54 14.19
CA ASN A 4 2.61 -7.34 14.91
C ASN A 4 4.12 -7.14 14.71
N TYR A 5 4.51 -5.99 14.17
CA TYR A 5 5.90 -5.65 13.89
C TYR A 5 6.58 -4.87 15.04
N GLY A 6 5.88 -4.69 16.17
CA GLY A 6 6.37 -3.93 17.33
C GLY A 6 6.69 -2.48 16.99
N ARG A 7 5.94 -1.88 16.06
CA ARG A 7 6.18 -0.55 15.49
C ARG A 7 5.09 0.41 15.96
N ALA A 8 5.32 1.07 17.10
CA ALA A 8 4.41 2.09 17.60
C ALA A 8 4.45 3.35 16.72
N TYR A 9 3.34 4.09 16.68
CA TYR A 9 3.33 5.43 16.11
C TYR A 9 4.22 6.37 16.94
N ASP A 10 4.83 7.35 16.29
CA ASP A 10 5.92 8.17 16.85
C ASP A 10 5.61 9.67 16.91
N LEU A 11 4.36 10.06 16.70
CA LEU A 11 3.87 11.43 16.87
C LEU A 11 2.60 11.45 17.73
N ASP A 12 2.21 12.63 18.20
CA ASP A 12 1.02 12.82 19.05
C ASP A 12 -0.30 12.76 18.28
N ARG A 13 -0.26 12.99 16.96
CA ARG A 13 -1.44 13.10 16.11
C ARG A 13 -1.22 12.42 14.77
N TYR A 14 -2.25 11.74 14.30
CA TYR A 14 -2.33 11.15 12.97
C TYR A 14 -3.51 11.76 12.24
N MET A 15 -3.26 12.50 11.16
CA MET A 15 -4.30 13.15 10.37
C MET A 15 -4.45 12.47 9.02
N ILE A 16 -5.70 12.36 8.56
CA ILE A 16 -6.08 11.90 7.22
C ILE A 16 -6.92 12.99 6.58
N VAL A 17 -6.56 13.41 5.37
CA VAL A 17 -7.35 14.34 4.57
C VAL A 17 -7.83 13.62 3.31
N ALA A 18 -9.14 13.60 3.10
CA ALA A 18 -9.73 13.05 1.88
C ALA A 18 -9.95 14.17 0.86
N VAL A 19 -9.43 14.00 -0.37
CA VAL A 19 -9.58 14.95 -1.48
C VAL A 19 -10.18 14.26 -2.70
N SER A 20 -11.04 14.95 -3.45
CA SER A 20 -11.76 14.36 -4.59
C SER A 20 -10.92 14.33 -5.88
N GLN A 21 -9.87 15.13 -5.97
CA GLN A 21 -8.96 15.20 -7.12
C GLN A 21 -7.56 14.79 -6.67
N PHE A 22 -7.18 13.55 -6.96
CA PHE A 22 -5.87 12.99 -6.61
C PHE A 22 -5.46 11.93 -7.64
N ASN A 23 -4.23 12.04 -8.17
CA ASN A 23 -3.73 11.14 -9.22
C ASN A 23 -3.45 9.73 -8.70
N MET A 24 -3.00 9.62 -7.45
CA MET A 24 -2.74 8.35 -6.79
C MET A 24 -3.91 7.95 -5.88
N GLY A 25 -3.83 6.75 -5.28
CA GLY A 25 -4.81 6.30 -4.30
C GLY A 25 -4.71 7.07 -2.98
N ALA A 26 -3.48 7.21 -2.47
CA ALA A 26 -3.16 7.95 -1.26
C ALA A 26 -1.65 8.32 -1.23
N MET A 27 -1.22 9.02 -0.19
CA MET A 27 0.15 9.46 0.00
C MET A 27 0.50 9.54 1.50
N GLU A 28 1.67 9.00 1.86
CA GLU A 28 2.12 8.72 3.22
C GLU A 28 2.75 9.92 3.97
N ASN A 29 2.37 11.17 3.65
CA ASN A 29 3.04 12.33 4.24
C ASN A 29 3.02 12.25 5.77
N LYS A 30 4.20 12.31 6.39
CA LYS A 30 4.40 12.00 7.82
C LYS A 30 3.44 12.79 8.72
N GLY A 31 2.45 12.10 9.28
CA GLY A 31 1.45 12.66 10.21
C GLY A 31 0.26 13.38 9.56
N LEU A 32 0.24 13.49 8.22
CA LEU A 32 -0.84 14.11 7.44
C LEU A 32 -1.03 13.37 6.11
N ASN A 33 -1.54 12.15 6.17
CA ASN A 33 -1.75 11.37 4.96
C ASN A 33 -2.88 11.99 4.13
N ILE A 34 -2.71 12.04 2.82
CA ILE A 34 -3.70 12.58 1.89
C ILE A 34 -4.22 11.41 1.05
N PHE A 35 -5.53 11.24 1.01
CA PHE A 35 -6.17 10.15 0.30
C PHE A 35 -7.13 10.68 -0.76
N ASN A 36 -7.24 9.95 -1.86
CA ASN A 36 -8.40 10.08 -2.74
C ASN A 36 -9.67 9.69 -1.96
N THR A 37 -10.77 10.44 -2.10
CA THR A 37 -12.05 10.13 -1.43
C THR A 37 -12.52 8.70 -1.69
N ALA A 38 -12.25 8.17 -2.88
CA ALA A 38 -12.57 6.78 -3.21
C ALA A 38 -11.89 5.79 -2.25
N CYS A 39 -10.72 6.11 -1.72
CA CYS A 39 -9.90 5.25 -0.86
C CYS A 39 -10.14 5.48 0.64
N VAL A 40 -11.16 6.27 1.02
CA VAL A 40 -11.52 6.55 2.42
C VAL A 40 -13.01 6.39 2.68
N LEU A 41 -13.85 6.92 1.79
CA LEU A 41 -15.29 6.89 1.98
C LEU A 41 -15.82 5.48 1.75
N SER A 42 -16.38 4.87 2.79
CA SER A 42 -16.99 3.54 2.74
C SER A 42 -18.21 3.50 3.64
N SER A 43 -19.37 3.13 3.08
CA SER A 43 -20.60 2.88 3.84
C SER A 43 -21.33 1.63 3.30
N PRO A 44 -22.12 0.92 4.13
CA PRO A 44 -22.88 -0.26 3.69
C PRO A 44 -23.83 0.01 2.52
N GLU A 45 -24.33 1.24 2.41
CA GLU A 45 -25.31 1.65 1.39
C GLU A 45 -24.68 1.93 0.03
N THR A 46 -23.38 2.25 0.01
CA THR A 46 -22.70 2.80 -1.17
C THR A 46 -21.50 1.98 -1.63
N THR A 47 -21.02 1.05 -0.82
CA THR A 47 -19.73 0.39 -1.00
C THR A 47 -19.86 -1.12 -0.87
N THR A 48 -19.31 -1.86 -1.85
CA THR A 48 -19.25 -3.33 -1.78
C THR A 48 -18.26 -3.79 -0.71
N ASP A 49 -18.40 -5.03 -0.23
CA ASP A 49 -17.46 -5.61 0.73
C ASP A 49 -16.02 -5.54 0.23
N ALA A 50 -15.79 -5.97 -1.01
CA ALA A 50 -14.48 -5.91 -1.65
C ALA A 50 -13.90 -4.49 -1.62
N ARG A 51 -14.71 -3.47 -1.92
CA ARG A 51 -14.25 -2.08 -1.88
C ARG A 51 -13.98 -1.59 -0.46
N SER A 52 -14.81 -1.99 0.52
CA SER A 52 -14.58 -1.68 1.92
C SER A 52 -13.27 -2.30 2.43
N PHE A 53 -12.96 -3.53 2.02
CA PHE A 53 -11.68 -4.16 2.31
C PHE A 53 -10.50 -3.44 1.64
N SER A 54 -10.63 -3.01 0.37
CA SER A 54 -9.60 -2.20 -0.27
C SER A 54 -9.32 -0.90 0.47
N VAL A 55 -10.35 -0.21 0.97
CA VAL A 55 -10.18 1.00 1.80
C VAL A 55 -9.36 0.70 3.06
N LYS A 56 -9.65 -0.40 3.77
CA LYS A 56 -8.87 -0.82 4.94
C LYS A 56 -7.41 -1.13 4.59
N ALA A 57 -7.18 -1.84 3.48
CA ALA A 57 -5.83 -2.20 3.03
C ALA A 57 -5.00 -0.95 2.67
N ILE A 58 -5.59 0.00 1.93
CA ILE A 58 -4.90 1.26 1.56
C ILE A 58 -4.61 2.10 2.81
N ILE A 59 -5.58 2.24 3.73
CA ILE A 59 -5.32 2.97 5.00
C ILE A 59 -4.16 2.31 5.79
N ALA A 60 -4.12 0.98 5.84
CA ALA A 60 -3.03 0.25 6.49
C ALA A 60 -1.69 0.43 5.77
N HIS A 61 -1.67 0.39 4.44
CA HIS A 61 -0.49 0.64 3.61
C HIS A 61 0.16 1.98 3.96
N GLU A 62 -0.62 3.06 3.89
CA GLU A 62 -0.11 4.40 4.17
C GLU A 62 0.32 4.58 5.64
N TYR A 63 -0.35 3.87 6.57
CA TYR A 63 0.08 3.85 7.97
C TYR A 63 1.41 3.10 8.15
N PHE A 64 1.61 2.00 7.44
CA PHE A 64 2.83 1.20 7.53
C PHE A 64 4.05 1.92 6.98
N HIS A 65 3.88 2.77 5.96
CA HIS A 65 4.92 3.68 5.50
C HIS A 65 5.49 4.60 6.60
N ASN A 66 4.76 4.85 7.70
CA ASN A 66 5.28 5.57 8.86
C ASN A 66 6.65 5.04 9.33
N TRP A 67 6.85 3.72 9.22
CA TRP A 67 8.13 3.07 9.49
C TRP A 67 8.89 2.71 8.21
N THR A 68 8.22 2.09 7.24
CA THR A 68 8.83 1.53 6.01
C THR A 68 8.66 2.49 4.84
N GLY A 69 9.28 3.66 4.93
CA GLY A 69 9.18 4.73 3.92
C GLY A 69 9.50 6.10 4.50
N ASN A 70 9.04 6.37 5.73
CA ASN A 70 9.26 7.63 6.44
C ASN A 70 10.43 7.56 7.43
N ARG A 71 10.34 6.71 8.46
CA ARG A 71 11.42 6.58 9.48
C ARG A 71 12.70 6.01 8.89
N ILE A 72 12.55 5.02 8.02
CA ILE A 72 13.62 4.49 7.18
C ILE A 72 13.17 4.77 5.76
N THR A 73 13.91 5.61 5.04
CA THR A 73 13.54 6.11 3.71
C THR A 73 14.55 5.71 2.65
N CYS A 74 14.19 5.90 1.39
CA CYS A 74 15.03 5.57 0.25
C CYS A 74 16.18 6.58 0.14
N ARG A 75 17.39 6.09 -0.11
CA ARG A 75 18.56 6.95 -0.40
C ARG A 75 18.37 7.72 -1.71
N ASP A 76 17.77 7.06 -2.69
CA ASP A 76 17.47 7.57 -4.02
C ASP A 76 16.24 6.86 -4.59
N TRP A 77 15.66 7.39 -5.67
CA TRP A 77 14.42 6.88 -6.24
C TRP A 77 14.56 5.50 -6.90
N PHE A 78 15.78 5.06 -7.26
CA PHE A 78 15.97 3.70 -7.78
C PHE A 78 15.74 2.63 -6.71
N GLN A 79 15.74 3.04 -5.43
CA GLN A 79 15.36 2.19 -4.30
C GLN A 79 13.86 2.25 -3.99
N LEU A 80 12.99 2.72 -4.89
CA LEU A 80 11.55 2.85 -4.61
C LEU A 80 10.93 1.55 -4.06
N CYS A 81 11.29 0.39 -4.64
CA CYS A 81 10.82 -0.91 -4.18
C CYS A 81 11.19 -1.23 -2.72
N LEU A 82 12.21 -0.58 -2.14
CA LEU A 82 12.54 -0.74 -0.72
C LEU A 82 11.37 -0.34 0.17
N LYS A 83 10.75 0.83 -0.10
CA LYS A 83 9.60 1.30 0.67
C LYS A 83 8.30 0.68 0.16
N GLU A 84 8.11 0.65 -1.16
CA GLU A 84 6.85 0.19 -1.76
C GLU A 84 6.67 -1.31 -1.60
N GLY A 85 7.61 -2.12 -2.09
CA GLY A 85 7.51 -3.58 -2.05
C GLY A 85 7.40 -4.11 -0.62
N PHE A 86 8.14 -3.52 0.33
CA PHE A 86 8.06 -3.93 1.72
C PHE A 86 6.75 -3.48 2.39
N THR A 87 6.22 -2.31 2.05
CA THR A 87 4.95 -1.83 2.60
C THR A 87 3.76 -2.60 2.01
N VAL A 88 3.79 -2.94 0.71
CA VAL A 88 2.84 -3.86 0.07
C VAL A 88 2.79 -5.21 0.81
N TYR A 89 3.96 -5.80 1.09
CA TYR A 89 4.00 -7.05 1.85
C TYR A 89 3.35 -6.92 3.24
N ARG A 90 3.52 -5.77 3.90
CA ARG A 90 2.95 -5.52 5.23
C ARG A 90 1.43 -5.34 5.17
N ASP A 91 0.90 -4.67 4.16
CA ASP A 91 -0.56 -4.56 3.97
C ASP A 91 -1.21 -5.88 3.55
N GLN A 92 -0.53 -6.72 2.76
CA GLN A 92 -1.00 -8.06 2.41
C GLN A 92 -1.03 -8.94 3.66
N SER A 93 0.00 -8.86 4.50
CA SER A 93 0.06 -9.56 5.79
C SER A 93 -1.04 -9.09 6.74
N PHE A 94 -1.30 -7.78 6.81
CA PHE A 94 -2.42 -7.21 7.57
C PHE A 94 -3.76 -7.71 7.05
N SER A 95 -3.96 -7.66 5.75
CA SER A 95 -5.23 -8.02 5.10
C SER A 95 -5.51 -9.51 5.28
N ALA A 96 -4.51 -10.38 5.08
CA ALA A 96 -4.61 -11.82 5.37
C ALA A 96 -5.07 -12.12 6.81
N ASP A 97 -4.65 -11.28 7.77
CA ASP A 97 -5.00 -11.37 9.18
C ASP A 97 -6.41 -10.84 9.52
N GLN A 98 -6.89 -9.84 8.76
CA GLN A 98 -8.23 -9.27 8.94
C GLN A 98 -9.32 -10.12 8.28
N GLN A 99 -8.98 -10.93 7.28
CA GLN A 99 -9.91 -11.78 6.54
C GLN A 99 -9.39 -13.23 6.44
N SER A 100 -9.22 -13.74 5.21
CA SER A 100 -8.72 -15.08 4.93
C SER A 100 -7.37 -14.98 4.25
N SER A 101 -6.35 -15.59 4.86
CA SER A 101 -5.00 -15.65 4.31
C SER A 101 -4.94 -16.35 2.96
N ALA A 102 -5.78 -17.38 2.75
CA ALA A 102 -5.88 -18.08 1.48
C ALA A 102 -6.47 -17.18 0.39
N VAL A 103 -7.56 -16.47 0.70
CA VAL A 103 -8.21 -15.56 -0.25
C VAL A 103 -7.28 -14.40 -0.61
N GLN A 104 -6.68 -13.75 0.39
CA GLN A 104 -5.71 -12.69 0.18
C GLN A 104 -4.59 -13.14 -0.78
N ARG A 105 -4.03 -14.32 -0.54
CA ARG A 105 -2.94 -14.83 -1.38
C ARG A 105 -3.41 -15.15 -2.81
N ILE A 106 -4.63 -15.68 -2.98
CA ILE A 106 -5.21 -15.93 -4.31
C ILE A 106 -5.36 -14.61 -5.07
N ASP A 107 -5.91 -13.58 -4.44
CA ASP A 107 -6.12 -12.26 -5.05
C ASP A 107 -4.79 -11.58 -5.43
N ASP A 108 -3.78 -11.67 -4.55
CA ASP A 108 -2.43 -11.15 -4.82
C ASP A 108 -1.78 -11.85 -6.03
N VAL A 109 -1.88 -13.19 -6.10
CA VAL A 109 -1.35 -13.96 -7.24
C VAL A 109 -2.12 -13.66 -8.52
N ALA A 110 -3.44 -13.50 -8.43
CA ALA A 110 -4.27 -13.16 -9.58
C ALA A 110 -3.85 -11.80 -10.17
N THR A 111 -3.68 -10.78 -9.32
CA THR A 111 -3.19 -9.46 -9.71
C THR A 111 -1.81 -9.53 -10.35
N LEU A 112 -0.87 -10.26 -9.74
CA LEU A 112 0.49 -10.43 -10.27
C LEU A 112 0.48 -11.08 -11.67
N ARG A 113 -0.30 -12.13 -11.86
CA ARG A 113 -0.40 -12.82 -13.16
C ARG A 113 -1.10 -11.97 -14.22
N ALA A 114 -2.09 -11.18 -13.84
CA ALA A 114 -2.88 -10.38 -14.76
C ALA A 114 -2.11 -9.12 -15.22
N HIS A 115 -1.37 -8.47 -14.33
CA HIS A 115 -0.75 -7.17 -14.60
C HIS A 115 0.78 -7.26 -14.64
N GLN A 116 1.41 -7.75 -13.57
CA GLN A 116 2.88 -7.71 -13.46
C GLN A 116 3.56 -8.59 -14.51
N PHE A 117 3.04 -9.79 -14.78
CA PHE A 117 3.62 -10.69 -15.79
C PHE A 117 3.55 -10.10 -17.20
N ALA A 118 2.49 -9.36 -17.51
CA ALA A 118 2.34 -8.68 -18.79
C ALA A 118 3.34 -7.52 -18.93
N GLU A 119 3.55 -6.74 -17.86
CA GLU A 119 4.56 -5.67 -17.84
C GLU A 119 5.99 -6.21 -17.97
N ASP A 120 6.31 -7.27 -17.24
CA ASP A 120 7.64 -7.89 -17.21
C ASP A 120 8.00 -8.63 -18.52
N ALA A 121 7.00 -8.96 -19.34
CA ALA A 121 7.17 -9.46 -20.71
C ALA A 121 7.11 -8.36 -21.77
N GLY A 122 6.86 -7.11 -21.37
CA GLY A 122 6.62 -5.97 -22.25
C GLY A 122 7.85 -5.08 -22.46
N PRO A 123 7.72 -4.01 -23.27
CA PRO A 123 8.81 -3.06 -23.52
C PRO A 123 9.19 -2.20 -22.30
N LEU A 124 8.36 -2.21 -21.24
CA LEU A 124 8.61 -1.55 -19.97
C LEU A 124 9.17 -2.50 -18.91
N ALA A 125 9.59 -3.72 -19.29
CA ALA A 125 10.18 -4.67 -18.37
C ALA A 125 11.40 -4.07 -17.67
N HIS A 126 11.45 -4.20 -16.35
CA HIS A 126 12.48 -3.61 -15.50
C HIS A 126 12.62 -4.38 -14.19
N PRO A 127 13.83 -4.47 -13.62
CA PRO A 127 14.00 -5.08 -12.30
C PRO A 127 13.33 -4.22 -11.23
N CYS A 128 12.85 -4.84 -10.14
CA CYS A 128 12.21 -4.13 -9.02
C CYS A 128 13.10 -3.01 -8.43
N THR A 129 14.42 -3.22 -8.44
CA THR A 129 15.39 -2.14 -8.18
C THR A 129 16.10 -1.81 -9.48
N SER A 130 15.87 -0.61 -10.01
CA SER A 130 16.69 -0.10 -11.09
C SER A 130 18.12 0.08 -10.58
N ARG A 131 19.12 -0.30 -11.36
CA ARG A 131 20.49 0.19 -11.16
C ARG A 131 20.59 1.51 -11.93
N GLU A 132 21.54 2.37 -11.55
CA GLU A 132 21.83 3.61 -12.29
C GLU A 132 21.73 3.37 -13.79
N LEU A 133 21.01 4.26 -14.49
CA LEU A 133 20.94 4.26 -15.95
C LEU A 133 22.38 4.15 -16.49
N CYS A 134 22.70 3.04 -17.13
CA CYS A 134 23.89 2.94 -17.96
C CYS A 134 23.67 3.72 -19.26
#